data_AF-A0A842RF84-F1
#
_entry.id   AF-A0A842RF84-F1
#
_cell.length_a   1.000
_cell.length_b   1.000
_cell.length_c   1.000
_cell.angle_alpha   90.00
_cell.angle_beta   90.00
_cell.angle_gamma   90.00
#
_symmetry.space_group_name_H-M   'P 1'
#
loop_
_entity.id
_entity.type
_entity.pdbx_description
1 polymer ?
#
loop_
_entity_poly.entity_id
_entity_poly.type
_entity_poly.pdbx_seq_one_letter_code
_entity_poly.pdbx_strand_id
1 'polypeptide(L)'
;MASNELELTTEQKQLIYLLSVLTNLKEGANVWIKETPLNALIFYAIQKGAFNDYDYAPISSPFLGKGRKFVNISKEGEDDLGDLRELDLLETIRISSTKHEFITGYRPTTKAEKFIASLNTAEKKKIDELFICPACKKGAFFLKISPATSEFVMVCDTCQNRERIPLIIPEDISYSTRPYFFQTLRKK
;
A
#
# COMPACT_ATOMS: atom_id res chain seq x y z
N MET A 1 -26.02 -9.66 -21.62
CA MET A 1 -25.35 -10.81 -20.99
C MET A 1 -24.54 -10.27 -19.83
N ALA A 2 -24.89 -10.74 -18.62
CA ALA A 2 -24.35 -10.43 -17.29
C ALA A 2 -23.64 -9.08 -17.10
N SER A 3 -24.34 -8.12 -16.48
CA SER A 3 -23.71 -7.16 -15.59
C SER A 3 -23.05 -7.95 -14.44
N ASN A 4 -21.84 -8.45 -14.68
CA ASN A 4 -20.99 -8.97 -13.61
C ASN A 4 -20.63 -7.75 -12.74
N GLU A 5 -21.35 -7.57 -11.64
CA GLU A 5 -20.81 -6.77 -10.54
C GLU A 5 -19.48 -7.41 -10.14
N LEU A 6 -18.39 -6.65 -10.28
CA LEU A 6 -17.08 -7.07 -9.80
C LEU A 6 -17.16 -7.12 -8.27
N GLU A 7 -17.33 -8.31 -7.72
CA GLU A 7 -17.32 -8.53 -6.27
C GLU A 7 -15.88 -8.41 -5.75
N LEU A 8 -15.49 -7.18 -5.41
CA LEU A 8 -14.22 -6.91 -4.74
C LEU A 8 -14.40 -6.92 -3.21
N THR A 9 -13.35 -7.34 -2.51
CA THR A 9 -13.28 -7.21 -1.05
C THR A 9 -13.25 -5.73 -0.63
N THR A 10 -13.56 -5.47 0.64
CA THR A 10 -13.52 -4.09 1.19
C THR A 10 -12.13 -3.47 1.00
N GLU A 11 -11.07 -4.24 1.22
CA GLU A 11 -9.69 -3.75 1.18
C GLU A 11 -9.20 -3.55 -0.24
N GLN A 12 -9.58 -4.42 -1.19
CA GLN A 12 -9.35 -4.20 -2.63
C GLN A 12 -9.97 -2.87 -3.10
N LYS A 13 -11.19 -2.56 -2.65
CA LYS A 13 -11.87 -1.27 -2.96
C LYS A 13 -11.17 -0.08 -2.31
N GLN A 14 -10.66 -0.24 -1.10
CA GLN A 14 -9.89 0.80 -0.42
C GLN A 14 -8.51 1.00 -1.06
N LEU A 15 -7.84 -0.07 -1.49
CA LEU A 15 -6.54 -0.05 -2.14
C LEU A 15 -6.61 0.63 -3.51
N ILE A 16 -7.62 0.31 -4.32
CA ILE A 16 -7.81 0.97 -5.61
C ILE A 16 -8.15 2.46 -5.44
N TYR A 17 -8.91 2.80 -4.39
CA TYR A 17 -9.18 4.19 -4.05
C TYR A 17 -7.91 4.93 -3.60
N LEU A 18 -7.09 4.31 -2.74
CA LEU A 18 -5.78 4.83 -2.32
C LEU A 18 -4.90 5.13 -3.53
N LEU A 19 -4.80 4.20 -4.48
CA LEU A 19 -4.07 4.40 -5.73
C LEU A 19 -4.61 5.61 -6.51
N SER A 20 -5.94 5.74 -6.62
CA SER A 20 -6.56 6.86 -7.33
C SER A 20 -6.27 8.23 -6.72
N VAL A 21 -6.23 8.32 -5.38
CA VAL A 21 -5.88 9.55 -4.67
C VAL A 21 -4.42 9.92 -4.95
N LEU A 22 -3.53 8.92 -5.02
CA LEU A 22 -2.10 9.12 -5.23
C LEU A 22 -1.74 9.44 -6.68
N THR A 23 -2.51 8.93 -7.64
CA THR A 23 -2.33 9.21 -9.06
C THR A 23 -3.20 10.37 -9.56
N ASN A 24 -3.97 11.00 -8.66
CA ASN A 24 -5.04 11.98 -8.90
C ASN A 24 -5.08 12.53 -10.34
N LEU A 25 -5.78 11.79 -11.19
CA LEU A 25 -5.87 12.02 -12.63
C LEU A 25 -6.83 13.18 -12.88
N LYS A 26 -6.30 14.41 -12.93
CA LYS A 26 -6.92 15.41 -13.80
C LYS A 26 -6.77 14.90 -15.23
N GLU A 27 -7.86 14.95 -16.02
CA GLU A 27 -7.92 14.45 -17.39
C GLU A 27 -6.60 14.68 -18.14
N GLY A 28 -5.90 13.60 -18.48
CA GLY A 28 -4.64 13.62 -19.23
C GLY A 28 -3.34 13.42 -18.43
N ALA A 29 -3.37 13.36 -17.09
CA ALA A 29 -2.16 13.18 -16.30
C ALA A 29 -1.74 11.69 -16.18
N ASN A 30 -0.77 11.25 -16.99
CA ASN A 30 -0.14 9.91 -16.91
C ASN A 30 0.74 9.74 -15.65
N VAL A 31 0.17 9.87 -14.46
CA VAL A 31 0.90 9.74 -13.19
C VAL A 31 0.91 8.29 -12.74
N TRP A 32 2.09 7.79 -12.41
CA TRP A 32 2.32 6.44 -11.88
C TRP A 32 2.87 6.53 -10.47
N ILE A 33 2.38 5.71 -9.56
CA ILE A 33 3.01 5.55 -8.24
C ILE A 33 3.98 4.38 -8.28
N LYS A 34 5.19 4.60 -7.76
CA LYS A 34 6.20 3.54 -7.61
C LYS A 34 5.83 2.61 -6.46
N GLU A 35 6.19 1.35 -6.59
CA GLU A 35 5.98 0.29 -5.60
C GLU A 35 6.46 0.65 -4.19
N THR A 36 7.67 1.20 -4.03
CA THR A 36 8.20 1.52 -2.69
C THR A 36 7.37 2.55 -1.92
N PRO A 37 7.01 3.73 -2.48
CA PRO A 37 6.02 4.62 -1.87
C PRO A 37 4.67 3.97 -1.58
N LEU A 38 4.17 3.12 -2.49
CA LEU A 38 2.89 2.44 -2.32
C LEU A 38 2.92 1.48 -1.13
N ASN A 39 3.96 0.64 -1.03
CA ASN A 39 4.15 -0.26 0.11
C ASN A 39 4.29 0.51 1.43
N ALA A 40 4.93 1.68 1.42
CA ALA A 40 5.00 2.55 2.60
C ALA A 40 3.61 3.00 3.07
N LEU A 41 2.72 3.34 2.13
CA LEU A 41 1.36 3.79 2.44
C LEU A 41 0.43 2.63 2.81
N ILE A 42 0.59 1.46 2.20
CA ILE A 42 -0.15 0.24 2.61
C ILE A 42 0.22 -0.12 4.05
N PHE A 43 1.53 -0.18 4.36
CA PHE A 43 2.00 -0.41 5.72
C PHE A 43 1.46 0.63 6.71
N TYR A 44 1.51 1.92 6.36
CA TYR A 44 0.95 2.98 7.19
C TYR A 44 -0.56 2.85 7.37
N ALA A 45 -1.30 2.48 6.32
CA ALA A 45 -2.74 2.26 6.37
C ALA A 45 -3.11 1.09 7.30
N ILE A 46 -2.33 0.01 7.31
CA ILE A 46 -2.48 -1.10 8.28
C ILE A 46 -2.26 -0.57 9.71
N GLN A 47 -1.18 0.17 9.95
CA GLN A 47 -0.89 0.74 11.28
C GLN A 47 -1.97 1.72 11.77
N LYS A 48 -2.72 2.35 10.86
CA LYS A 48 -3.83 3.24 11.17
C LYS A 48 -5.20 2.52 11.22
N GLY A 49 -5.26 1.22 10.97
CA GLY A 49 -6.52 0.45 10.95
C GLY A 49 -7.43 0.81 9.78
N ALA A 50 -6.87 1.33 8.68
CA ALA A 50 -7.62 1.54 7.44
C ALA A 50 -7.78 0.22 6.68
N PHE A 51 -6.74 -0.62 6.68
CA PHE A 51 -6.77 -2.03 6.30
C PHE A 51 -6.72 -2.87 7.59
N ASN A 52 -7.66 -3.81 7.73
CA ASN A 52 -7.89 -4.55 8.97
C ASN A 52 -7.54 -6.03 8.86
N ASP A 53 -7.68 -6.61 7.67
CA ASP A 53 -7.40 -8.02 7.39
C ASP A 53 -6.00 -8.21 6.79
N TYR A 54 -5.37 -7.14 6.29
CA TYR A 54 -3.95 -7.16 5.88
C TYR A 54 -3.00 -7.26 7.08
N ASP A 55 -2.01 -8.14 6.96
CA ASP A 55 -0.85 -8.17 7.85
C ASP A 55 0.40 -7.64 7.13
N TYR A 56 1.54 -7.59 7.83
CA TYR A 56 2.82 -7.32 7.20
C TYR A 56 3.93 -8.13 7.86
N ALA A 57 4.98 -8.39 7.08
CA ALA A 57 6.19 -9.03 7.55
C ALA A 57 7.45 -8.36 6.97
N PRO A 58 8.58 -8.36 7.71
CA PRO A 58 9.85 -7.87 7.20
C PRO A 58 10.42 -8.81 6.14
N ILE A 59 10.56 -8.30 4.91
CA ILE A 59 11.10 -9.05 3.77
C ILE A 59 12.38 -8.39 3.27
N SER A 60 13.39 -9.19 2.93
CA SER A 60 14.60 -8.70 2.31
C SER A 60 14.32 -8.28 0.87
N SER A 61 14.42 -6.98 0.58
CA SER A 61 14.11 -6.40 -0.73
C SER A 61 15.18 -5.40 -1.19
N PRO A 62 15.46 -5.30 -2.51
CA PRO A 62 16.23 -4.18 -3.06
C PRO A 62 15.57 -2.86 -2.67
N PHE A 63 16.38 -1.88 -2.24
CA PHE A 63 15.83 -0.68 -1.62
C PHE A 63 16.51 0.59 -2.10
N LEU A 64 15.79 1.37 -2.91
CA LEU A 64 16.18 2.71 -3.37
C LEU A 64 17.62 2.77 -3.93
N GLY A 65 18.08 1.71 -4.60
CA GLY A 65 19.44 1.63 -5.17
C GLY A 65 20.57 1.58 -4.12
N LYS A 66 20.27 1.25 -2.86
CA LYS A 66 21.25 1.20 -1.75
C LYS A 66 21.51 -0.22 -1.26
N GLY A 67 21.33 -1.20 -2.14
CA GLY A 67 21.39 -2.62 -1.78
C GLY A 67 20.09 -3.10 -1.16
N ARG A 68 20.18 -4.11 -0.30
CA ARG A 68 19.01 -4.78 0.28
C ARG A 68 18.71 -4.28 1.69
N LYS A 69 17.43 -4.12 2.02
CA LYS A 69 16.95 -3.85 3.38
C LYS A 69 15.83 -4.82 3.73
N PHE A 70 15.60 -5.04 5.02
CA PHE A 70 14.36 -5.63 5.49
C PHE A 70 13.29 -4.54 5.46
N VAL A 71 12.18 -4.81 4.78
CA VAL A 71 11.09 -3.87 4.52
C VAL A 71 9.80 -4.56 4.96
N ASN A 72 9.03 -3.90 5.82
CA ASN A 72 7.71 -4.38 6.22
C ASN A 72 6.75 -4.23 5.03
N ILE A 73 6.33 -5.36 4.46
CA ILE A 73 5.45 -5.41 3.29
C ILE A 73 4.29 -6.36 3.61
N SER A 74 3.09 -5.99 3.18
CA SER A 74 1.90 -6.84 3.26
C SER A 74 1.84 -7.79 2.07
N LYS A 75 1.68 -9.08 2.32
CA LYS A 75 1.54 -10.07 1.25
C LYS A 75 0.14 -10.07 0.65
N GLU A 76 -0.87 -9.84 1.48
CA GLU A 76 -2.25 -9.63 1.06
C GLU A 76 -2.35 -8.39 0.16
N GLY A 77 -1.68 -7.29 0.53
CA GLY A 77 -1.63 -6.09 -0.30
C GLY A 77 -0.92 -6.30 -1.65
N GLU A 78 0.17 -7.08 -1.69
CA GLU A 78 0.83 -7.44 -2.95
C GLU A 78 -0.04 -8.36 -3.83
N ASP A 79 -0.76 -9.29 -3.22
CA ASP A 79 -1.69 -10.21 -3.89
C ASP A 79 -2.87 -9.44 -4.49
N ASP A 80 -3.48 -8.54 -3.72
CA ASP A 80 -4.58 -7.68 -4.16
C ASP A 80 -4.16 -6.73 -5.30
N LEU A 81 -2.91 -6.26 -5.33
CA LEU A 81 -2.40 -5.52 -6.50
C LEU A 81 -2.35 -6.40 -7.76
N GLY A 82 -2.03 -7.69 -7.59
CA GLY A 82 -2.07 -8.70 -8.65
C GLY A 82 -3.48 -8.94 -9.16
N ASP A 83 -4.42 -9.22 -8.25
CA ASP A 83 -5.84 -9.44 -8.55
C ASP A 83 -6.46 -8.24 -9.28
N LEU A 84 -6.24 -7.03 -8.77
CA LEU A 84 -6.76 -5.81 -9.40
C LEU A 84 -6.18 -5.59 -10.80
N ARG A 85 -4.93 -6.00 -11.05
CA ARG A 85 -4.34 -5.98 -12.40
C ARG A 85 -5.00 -7.04 -13.29
N GLU A 86 -5.22 -8.25 -12.81
CA GLU A 86 -5.88 -9.34 -13.56
C GLU A 86 -7.32 -9.01 -13.93
N LEU A 87 -8.00 -8.18 -13.13
CA LEU A 87 -9.35 -7.68 -13.38
C LEU A 87 -9.40 -6.44 -14.31
N ASP A 88 -8.28 -6.03 -14.92
CA ASP A 88 -8.12 -4.82 -15.73
C ASP A 88 -8.48 -3.51 -14.99
N LEU A 89 -8.30 -3.49 -13.68
CA LEU A 89 -8.53 -2.31 -12.85
C LEU A 89 -7.22 -1.53 -12.62
N LEU A 90 -6.07 -2.18 -12.72
CA LEU A 90 -4.75 -1.55 -12.64
C LEU A 90 -3.92 -1.82 -13.88
N GLU A 91 -3.15 -0.81 -14.28
CA GLU A 91 -2.04 -0.93 -15.21
C GLU A 91 -0.74 -0.98 -14.42
N THR A 92 0.23 -1.75 -14.93
CA THR A 92 1.57 -1.81 -14.37
C THR A 92 2.62 -1.49 -15.42
N ILE A 93 3.60 -0.66 -15.06
CA ILE A 93 4.80 -0.44 -15.86
C ILE A 93 6.02 -0.92 -15.09
N ARG A 94 6.95 -1.60 -15.78
CA ARG A 94 8.20 -2.06 -15.17
C ARG A 94 9.36 -1.30 -15.78
N ILE A 95 10.10 -0.58 -14.93
CA ILE A 95 11.21 0.28 -15.35
C ILE A 95 12.51 -0.31 -14.79
N SER A 96 13.52 -0.47 -15.64
CA SER A 96 14.87 -0.81 -15.17
C SER A 96 15.58 0.43 -14.66
N SER A 97 16.20 0.33 -13.50
CA SER A 97 17.16 1.32 -13.01
C SER A 97 18.51 1.15 -13.71
N THR A 98 19.39 2.13 -13.53
CA THR A 98 20.78 2.07 -14.00
C THR A 98 21.60 0.97 -13.32
N LYS A 99 21.12 0.42 -12.21
CA LYS A 99 21.74 -0.69 -11.47
C LYS A 99 21.11 -2.05 -11.81
N HIS A 100 20.32 -2.13 -12.88
CA HIS A 100 19.57 -3.32 -13.29
C HIS A 100 18.56 -3.83 -12.24
N GLU A 101 18.14 -2.95 -11.33
CA GLU A 101 17.01 -3.21 -10.44
C GLU A 101 15.73 -2.80 -11.16
N PHE A 102 14.67 -3.60 -11.04
CA PHE A 102 13.37 -3.23 -11.60
C PHE A 102 12.52 -2.51 -10.56
N ILE A 103 11.85 -1.45 -11.00
CA ILE A 103 10.86 -0.73 -10.21
C ILE A 103 9.52 -0.86 -10.92
N THR A 104 8.52 -1.35 -10.20
CA THR A 104 7.14 -1.41 -10.69
C THR A 104 6.44 -0.10 -10.39
N GLY A 105 5.72 0.43 -11.37
CA GLY A 105 4.79 1.54 -11.22
C GLY A 105 3.37 1.06 -11.44
N TYR A 106 2.43 1.60 -10.66
CA TYR A 106 1.01 1.26 -10.72
C TYR A 106 0.18 2.50 -11.07
N ARG A 107 -0.92 2.28 -11.80
CA ARG A 107 -1.95 3.30 -12.06
C ARG A 107 -3.33 2.65 -12.21
N PRO A 108 -4.41 3.27 -11.72
CA PRO A 108 -5.76 2.88 -12.09
C PRO A 108 -6.05 3.00 -13.60
N THR A 109 -6.86 2.10 -14.13
CA THR A 109 -7.41 2.20 -15.50
C THR A 109 -8.64 3.12 -15.54
N THR A 110 -9.09 3.48 -16.74
CA THR A 110 -10.39 4.19 -16.93
C THR A 110 -11.58 3.34 -16.46
N LYS A 111 -11.45 2.00 -16.47
CA LYS A 111 -12.45 1.07 -15.91
C LYS A 111 -12.50 1.21 -14.39
N ALA A 112 -11.34 1.28 -13.73
CA ALA A 112 -11.26 1.52 -12.31
C ALA A 112 -11.85 2.86 -11.88
N GLU A 113 -11.63 3.94 -12.64
CA GLU A 113 -12.21 5.25 -12.33
C GLU A 113 -13.73 5.22 -12.25
N LYS A 114 -14.39 4.54 -13.21
CA LYS A 114 -15.85 4.35 -13.20
C LYS A 114 -16.30 3.54 -11.99
N PHE A 115 -15.55 2.51 -11.63
CA PHE A 115 -15.83 1.70 -10.45
C PHE A 115 -15.65 2.48 -9.15
N ILE A 116 -14.57 3.26 -9.03
CA ILE A 116 -14.31 4.15 -7.88
C ILE A 116 -15.42 5.18 -7.72
N ALA A 117 -15.98 5.71 -8.82
CA ALA A 117 -17.12 6.62 -8.75
C ALA A 117 -18.35 5.96 -8.09
N SER A 118 -18.56 4.66 -8.29
CA SER A 118 -19.65 3.89 -7.65
C SER A 118 -19.36 3.41 -6.22
N LEU A 119 -18.13 3.56 -5.71
CA LEU A 119 -17.78 3.12 -4.35
C LEU A 119 -18.50 3.92 -3.27
N ASN A 120 -18.83 3.23 -2.18
CA ASN A 120 -19.51 3.81 -1.02
C ASN A 120 -18.62 4.83 -0.30
N THR A 121 -19.26 5.84 0.29
CA THR A 121 -18.56 6.90 1.05
C THR A 121 -17.78 6.36 2.25
N ALA A 122 -18.24 5.26 2.85
CA ALA A 122 -17.58 4.66 4.02
C ALA A 122 -16.19 4.10 3.70
N GLU A 123 -16.04 3.43 2.55
CA GLU A 123 -14.76 2.85 2.11
C GLU A 123 -13.75 3.96 1.79
N LYS A 124 -14.22 5.02 1.11
CA LYS A 124 -13.40 6.21 0.78
C LYS A 124 -12.94 6.95 2.03
N LYS A 125 -13.85 7.17 2.98
CA LYS A 125 -13.58 7.95 4.18
C LYS A 125 -12.40 7.41 5.00
N LYS A 126 -12.28 6.10 5.16
CA LYS A 126 -11.16 5.48 5.88
C LYS A 126 -9.79 5.82 5.25
N ILE A 127 -9.74 5.87 3.92
CA ILE A 127 -8.53 6.22 3.18
C ILE A 127 -8.30 7.74 3.21
N ASP A 128 -9.34 8.54 3.04
CA ASP A 128 -9.25 10.00 3.14
C ASP A 128 -8.69 10.45 4.49
N GLU A 129 -9.08 9.78 5.58
CA GLU A 129 -8.59 10.03 6.93
C GLU A 129 -7.06 9.86 7.06
N LEU A 130 -6.42 9.02 6.24
CA LEU A 130 -4.95 8.85 6.23
C LEU A 130 -4.21 10.11 5.78
N PHE A 131 -4.85 10.91 4.93
CA PHE A 131 -4.30 12.14 4.37
C PHE A 131 -4.74 13.39 5.14
N ILE A 132 -5.44 13.24 6.26
CA ILE A 132 -5.77 14.34 7.18
C ILE A 132 -4.74 14.38 8.31
N CYS A 133 -4.17 15.55 8.56
CA CYS A 133 -3.18 15.67 9.63
C CYS A 133 -3.80 15.38 11.01
N PRO A 134 -3.22 14.45 11.81
CA PRO A 134 -3.77 14.08 13.12
C PRO A 134 -3.68 15.23 14.13
N ALA A 135 -2.70 16.13 13.99
CA ALA A 135 -2.48 17.23 14.93
C ALA A 135 -3.45 18.40 14.73
N CYS A 136 -3.67 18.85 13.49
CA CYS A 136 -4.49 20.04 13.20
C CYS A 136 -5.84 19.75 12.56
N LYS A 137 -6.08 18.52 12.07
CA LYS A 137 -7.31 18.06 11.38
C LYS A 137 -7.77 18.91 10.18
N LYS A 138 -6.92 19.79 9.69
CA LYS A 138 -7.23 20.76 8.61
C LYS A 138 -6.26 20.66 7.44
N GLY A 139 -4.97 20.49 7.74
CA GLY A 139 -3.93 20.39 6.72
C GLY A 139 -3.87 19.01 6.11
N ALA A 140 -3.50 18.96 4.83
CA ALA A 140 -3.28 17.71 4.13
C ALA A 140 -1.94 17.09 4.55
N PHE A 141 -1.94 15.76 4.62
CA PHE A 141 -0.85 14.96 5.17
C PHE A 141 -0.26 14.09 4.06
N PHE A 142 0.97 14.37 3.66
CA PHE A 142 1.57 13.76 2.47
C PHE A 142 2.84 12.99 2.82
N LEU A 143 3.06 11.89 2.10
CA LEU A 143 4.28 11.11 2.21
C LEU A 143 5.46 11.87 1.61
N LYS A 144 6.49 12.10 2.44
CA LYS A 144 7.81 12.56 2.02
C LYS A 144 8.82 11.43 2.17
N ILE A 145 9.55 11.16 1.10
CA ILE A 145 10.60 10.14 1.07
C ILE A 145 11.95 10.85 0.92
N SER A 146 12.89 10.50 1.79
CA SER A 146 14.27 10.98 1.71
C SER A 146 15.18 9.83 1.26
N PRO A 147 15.53 9.71 -0.04
CA PRO A 147 16.36 8.60 -0.53
C PRO A 147 17.73 8.53 0.15
N ALA A 148 18.30 9.69 0.50
CA ALA A 148 19.59 9.82 1.18
C ALA A 148 19.60 9.17 2.57
N THR A 149 18.52 9.28 3.33
CA THR A 149 18.42 8.70 4.68
C THR A 149 17.58 7.42 4.71
N SER A 150 16.90 7.07 3.60
CA SER A 150 15.90 5.99 3.55
C SER A 150 14.76 6.19 4.53
N GLU A 151 14.37 7.44 4.77
CA GLU A 151 13.30 7.80 5.70
C GLU A 151 11.99 8.07 4.96
N PHE A 152 10.91 7.62 5.59
CA PHE A 152 9.53 7.76 5.15
C PHE A 152 8.79 8.50 6.25
N VAL A 153 8.26 9.68 5.91
CA VAL A 153 7.63 10.56 6.89
C VAL A 153 6.38 11.15 6.28
N MET A 154 5.25 11.03 6.96
CA MET A 154 4.06 11.80 6.65
C MET A 154 4.24 13.21 7.19
N VAL A 155 4.06 14.23 6.35
CA VAL A 155 4.28 15.64 6.70
C VAL A 155 3.03 16.44 6.41
N CYS A 156 2.62 17.27 7.37
CA CYS A 156 1.51 18.20 7.19
C CYS A 156 1.97 19.48 6.52
N ASP A 157 1.24 19.92 5.50
CA ASP A 157 1.47 21.20 4.82
C ASP A 157 1.32 22.42 5.75
N THR A 158 0.35 22.38 6.65
CA THR A 158 -0.13 23.54 7.40
C THR A 158 0.63 23.74 8.71
N CYS A 159 0.71 22.69 9.54
CA CYS A 159 1.32 22.78 10.88
C CYS A 159 2.71 22.14 10.94
N GLN A 160 3.23 21.60 9.84
CA GLN A 160 4.54 20.94 9.76
C GLN A 160 4.71 19.75 10.73
N ASN A 161 3.61 19.20 11.25
CA ASN A 161 3.62 17.96 12.00
C ASN A 161 4.22 16.84 11.16
N ARG A 162 5.01 15.98 11.79
CA ARG A 162 5.73 14.88 11.14
C ARG A 162 5.45 13.58 11.85
N GLU A 163 5.07 12.57 11.09
CA GLU A 163 4.89 11.21 11.59
C GLU A 163 5.79 10.27 10.80
N ARG A 164 6.68 9.57 11.50
CA ARG A 164 7.61 8.65 10.85
C ARG A 164 6.91 7.33 10.55
N ILE A 165 7.08 6.82 9.34
CA ILE A 165 6.67 5.46 8.95
C ILE A 165 7.88 4.53 9.15
N PRO A 166 7.85 3.59 10.11
CA PRO A 166 8.96 2.68 10.40
C PRO A 166 9.07 1.52 9.38
N LEU A 167 9.00 1.81 8.09
CA LEU A 167 8.93 0.80 7.02
C LEU A 167 10.12 -0.17 6.99
N ILE A 168 11.32 0.30 7.37
CA ILE A 168 12.56 -0.48 7.35
C ILE A 168 13.04 -0.89 8.75
N ILE A 169 12.18 -0.71 9.77
CA ILE A 169 12.47 -1.08 11.14
C ILE A 169 11.63 -2.31 11.43
N PRO A 170 12.24 -3.50 11.55
CA PRO A 170 11.52 -4.68 12.00
C PRO A 170 10.96 -4.44 13.40
N GLU A 171 9.72 -4.83 13.61
CA GLU A 171 9.13 -4.78 14.95
C GLU A 171 9.73 -5.88 15.83
N ASP A 172 9.97 -5.56 17.09
CA ASP A 172 10.43 -6.53 18.07
C ASP A 172 9.22 -7.28 18.63
N ILE A 173 8.79 -8.32 17.91
CA ILE A 173 7.66 -9.16 18.29
C ILE A 173 8.18 -10.49 18.82
N SER A 174 7.79 -10.83 20.04
CA SER A 174 8.07 -12.14 20.63
C SER A 174 7.15 -13.21 20.03
N TYR A 175 7.69 -14.05 19.14
CA TYR A 175 6.94 -15.20 18.62
C TYR A 175 7.08 -16.41 19.54
N SER A 176 5.95 -16.95 20.00
CA SER A 176 5.90 -18.27 20.64
C SER A 176 5.47 -19.29 19.60
N THR A 177 6.39 -20.18 19.22
CA THR A 177 6.06 -21.28 18.31
C THR A 177 5.78 -22.54 19.13
N ARG A 178 4.80 -23.33 18.69
CA ARG A 178 4.60 -24.70 19.16
C ARG A 178 4.73 -25.63 17.97
N PRO A 179 5.48 -26.75 18.11
CA PRO A 179 5.53 -27.74 17.06
C PRO A 179 4.12 -28.30 16.82
N TYR A 180 3.63 -28.17 15.58
CA TYR A 180 2.43 -28.86 15.16
C TYR A 180 2.77 -30.31 14.82
N PHE A 181 2.43 -31.22 15.72
CA PHE A 181 2.50 -32.64 15.44
C PHE A 181 1.18 -33.11 14.83
N PHE A 182 1.25 -33.54 13.56
CA PHE A 182 0.17 -34.27 12.90
C PHE A 182 -0.32 -35.40 13.80
N GLN A 183 -1.62 -35.64 13.84
CA GLN A 183 -2.22 -36.66 14.72
C GLN A 183 -1.59 -38.05 14.53
N THR A 184 -1.12 -38.36 13.32
CA THR A 184 -0.42 -39.61 12.97
C THR A 184 0.96 -39.76 13.60
N LEU A 185 1.61 -38.67 14.02
CA LEU A 185 2.93 -38.67 14.66
C LEU A 185 2.87 -38.52 16.19
N ARG A 186 1.66 -38.38 16.76
CA ARG A 186 1.47 -38.43 18.21
C ARG A 186 1.54 -39.90 18.64
N LYS A 187 2.67 -40.32 19.23
CA LYS A 187 2.76 -41.63 19.88
C LYS A 187 1.64 -41.74 20.93
N LYS A 188 0.91 -42.87 20.90
CA LYS A 188 -0.06 -43.25 21.93
C LYS A 188 0.62 -43.38 23.28
#